data_AF-A0A376EA31-F1
#
_entry.id   AF-A0A376EA31-F1
#
_cell.length_a   1.000
_cell.length_b   1.000
_cell.length_c   1.000
_cell.angle_alpha   90.00
_cell.angle_beta   90.00
_cell.angle_gamma   90.00
#
_symmetry.space_group_name_H-M   'P 1'
#
loop_
_entity.id
_entity.type
_entity.pdbx_description
1 polymer ?
#
loop_
_entity_poly.entity_id
_entity_poly.type
_entity_poly.pdbx_seq_one_letter_code
_entity_poly.pdbx_strand_id
1 'polypeptide(L)'
;MELNKLVSREIGVHNGRLHRSLSQIQVKLFEEGEGIRNLISTSSIIEGVNTSAENVIIWRNRKGSAKLDDFTYKNIIGRGGRMFKHFIGKIYILEQPPEEGLTQLSIPFPDEILGDLEESKYDGLLTKEQVAKLKFYNDEMAELVGAKVYEELKSESIFQSSNSDLIKAIAIDLTKNPDEWNGLYYLNEFKPENWDRLLYKVIKLQPGNWDCSYKPLSNL
;
A
#
# COMPACT_ATOMS: atom_id res chain seq x y z
N MET A 1 -41.60 -2.11 9.53
CA MET A 1 -42.77 -2.30 8.63
C MET A 1 -42.55 -1.72 7.23
N GLU A 2 -41.68 -0.72 7.04
CA GLU A 2 -41.47 -0.08 5.73
C GLU A 2 -40.52 -0.84 4.79
N LEU A 3 -39.42 -1.41 5.30
CA LEU A 3 -38.43 -2.08 4.45
C LEU A 3 -39.01 -3.31 3.71
N ASN A 4 -39.82 -4.13 4.39
CA ASN A 4 -40.45 -5.31 3.77
C ASN A 4 -41.35 -4.94 2.58
N LYS A 5 -42.03 -3.77 2.64
CA LYS A 5 -42.87 -3.28 1.53
C LYS A 5 -42.05 -2.78 0.34
N LEU A 6 -40.86 -2.25 0.60
CA LEU A 6 -39.93 -1.84 -0.46
C LEU A 6 -39.30 -3.07 -1.11
N VAL A 7 -38.84 -4.03 -0.31
CA VAL A 7 -38.24 -5.28 -0.82
C VAL A 7 -39.26 -6.10 -1.61
N SER A 8 -40.53 -6.15 -1.19
CA SER A 8 -41.60 -6.81 -1.97
C SER A 8 -41.90 -6.12 -3.30
N ARG A 9 -41.39 -4.90 -3.51
CA ARG A 9 -41.45 -4.15 -4.78
C ARG A 9 -40.08 -4.11 -5.47
N GLU A 10 -39.16 -4.99 -5.09
CA GLU A 10 -37.80 -5.08 -5.63
C GLU A 10 -36.95 -3.80 -5.42
N ILE A 11 -37.19 -3.09 -4.31
CA ILE A 11 -36.47 -1.88 -3.90
C ILE A 11 -35.74 -2.11 -2.58
N GLY A 12 -34.42 -1.93 -2.57
CA GLY A 12 -33.59 -1.88 -1.37
C GLY A 12 -33.20 -0.46 -0.98
N VAL A 13 -32.80 -0.29 0.28
CA VAL A 13 -32.30 0.95 0.88
C VAL A 13 -30.99 0.69 1.64
N HIS A 14 -29.93 1.37 1.27
CA HIS A 14 -28.63 1.28 1.93
C HIS A 14 -28.22 2.62 2.56
N ASN A 15 -28.06 2.65 3.88
CA ASN A 15 -27.57 3.83 4.59
C ASN A 15 -26.82 3.41 5.86
N GLY A 16 -25.99 4.31 6.39
CA GLY A 16 -25.16 4.03 7.57
C GLY A 16 -25.92 3.78 8.87
N ARG A 17 -27.24 4.05 8.94
CA ARG A 17 -28.08 3.74 10.12
C ARG A 17 -28.66 2.33 10.08
N LEU A 18 -28.58 1.64 8.94
CA LEU A 18 -29.09 0.28 8.81
C LEU A 18 -28.11 -0.71 9.45
N HIS A 19 -28.64 -1.70 10.18
CA HIS A 19 -27.83 -2.75 10.76
C HIS A 19 -27.01 -3.48 9.68
N ARG A 20 -25.73 -3.77 9.96
CA ARG A 20 -24.77 -4.32 8.99
C ARG A 20 -25.29 -5.55 8.26
N SER A 21 -25.92 -6.48 8.97
CA SER A 21 -26.47 -7.70 8.39
C SER A 21 -27.55 -7.41 7.33
N LEU A 22 -28.42 -6.42 7.59
CA LEU A 22 -29.46 -6.04 6.62
C LEU A 22 -28.86 -5.32 5.40
N SER A 23 -27.83 -4.50 5.62
CA SER A 23 -27.09 -3.85 4.53
C SER A 23 -26.45 -4.88 3.59
N GLN A 24 -25.84 -5.92 4.16
CA GLN A 24 -25.23 -7.02 3.38
C GLN A 24 -26.27 -7.85 2.63
N ILE A 25 -27.40 -8.17 3.25
CA ILE A 25 -28.48 -8.92 2.60
C ILE A 25 -29.03 -8.15 1.40
N GLN A 26 -29.28 -6.85 1.52
CA GLN A 26 -29.81 -6.06 0.41
C GLN A 26 -28.83 -5.93 -0.75
N VAL A 27 -27.54 -5.75 -0.46
CA VAL A 27 -26.50 -5.77 -1.49
C VAL A 27 -26.47 -7.12 -2.20
N LYS A 28 -26.53 -8.22 -1.46
CA LYS A 28 -26.54 -9.56 -2.03
C LYS A 28 -27.75 -9.76 -2.94
N LEU A 29 -28.94 -9.39 -2.47
CA LEU A 29 -30.17 -9.45 -3.26
C LEU A 29 -30.10 -8.55 -4.51
N PHE A 30 -29.40 -7.42 -4.46
CA PHE A 30 -29.23 -6.57 -5.65
C PHE A 30 -28.26 -7.18 -6.68
N GLU A 31 -27.30 -7.98 -6.24
CA GLU A 31 -26.37 -8.65 -7.13
C GLU A 31 -26.97 -9.91 -7.79
N GLU A 32 -27.98 -10.52 -7.17
CA GLU A 32 -28.70 -11.69 -7.67
C GLU A 32 -29.72 -11.32 -8.77
N GLY A 33 -29.82 -12.15 -9.81
CA GLY A 33 -30.72 -11.90 -10.95
C GLY A 33 -32.22 -11.94 -10.61
N GLU A 34 -32.59 -12.66 -9.54
CA GLU A 34 -33.97 -12.81 -9.04
C GLU A 34 -34.23 -12.00 -7.76
N GLY A 35 -33.32 -11.12 -7.35
CA GLY A 35 -33.47 -10.33 -6.13
C GLY A 35 -34.05 -8.94 -6.37
N ILE A 36 -33.49 -7.92 -5.72
CA ILE A 36 -33.99 -6.54 -5.86
C ILE A 36 -33.41 -5.88 -7.11
N ARG A 37 -34.23 -5.13 -7.85
CA ARG A 37 -33.81 -4.45 -9.08
C ARG A 37 -33.26 -3.05 -8.85
N ASN A 38 -33.66 -2.42 -7.75
CA ASN A 38 -33.33 -1.04 -7.45
C ASN A 38 -32.72 -0.94 -6.06
N LEU A 39 -31.64 -0.18 -5.91
CA LEU A 39 -31.01 0.08 -4.62
C LEU A 39 -30.85 1.59 -4.42
N ILE A 40 -31.58 2.13 -3.45
CA ILE A 40 -31.47 3.54 -3.06
C ILE A 40 -30.40 3.63 -1.98
N SER A 41 -29.38 4.47 -2.17
CA SER A 41 -28.28 4.56 -1.22
C SER A 41 -27.79 5.97 -0.93
N THR A 42 -27.21 6.15 0.26
CA THR A 42 -26.31 7.26 0.57
C THR A 42 -24.89 6.98 0.06
N SER A 43 -24.00 7.98 0.14
CA SER A 43 -22.59 7.87 -0.25
C SER A 43 -21.79 6.78 0.49
N SER A 44 -22.29 6.26 1.62
CA SER A 44 -21.64 5.17 2.37
C SER A 44 -21.48 3.85 1.60
N ILE A 45 -22.24 3.62 0.53
CA ILE A 45 -22.12 2.37 -0.26
C ILE A 45 -20.84 2.30 -1.08
N ILE A 46 -20.21 3.45 -1.33
CA ILE A 46 -19.11 3.62 -2.27
C ILE A 46 -17.82 3.00 -1.73
N GLU A 47 -17.58 3.16 -0.42
CA GLU A 47 -16.29 2.88 0.23
C GLU A 47 -16.17 1.45 0.81
N GLY A 48 -17.16 0.57 0.62
CA GLY A 48 -17.13 -0.73 1.31
C GLY A 48 -17.92 -1.88 0.67
N VAL A 49 -18.45 -1.68 -0.53
CA VAL A 49 -19.32 -2.68 -1.17
C VAL A 49 -18.91 -2.92 -2.62
N ASN A 50 -18.70 -4.18 -2.98
CA ASN A 50 -18.42 -4.58 -4.35
C ASN A 50 -19.72 -4.83 -5.12
N THR A 51 -20.36 -3.75 -5.54
CA THR A 51 -21.62 -3.80 -6.30
C THR A 51 -21.47 -3.14 -7.65
N SER A 52 -22.22 -3.58 -8.66
CA SER A 52 -22.28 -2.95 -9.98
C SER A 52 -23.71 -2.82 -10.46
N ALA A 53 -24.03 -1.75 -11.17
CA ALA A 53 -25.37 -1.49 -11.70
C ALA A 53 -25.30 -1.12 -13.18
N GLU A 54 -26.33 -1.49 -13.96
CA GLU A 54 -26.47 -1.00 -15.33
C GLU A 54 -26.69 0.52 -15.36
N ASN A 55 -27.53 1.03 -14.47
CA ASN A 55 -27.92 2.43 -14.41
C ASN A 55 -27.54 2.99 -13.03
N VAL A 56 -26.79 4.09 -13.02
CA VAL A 56 -26.43 4.82 -11.79
C VAL A 56 -27.01 6.22 -11.88
N ILE A 57 -27.81 6.61 -10.88
CA ILE A 57 -28.45 7.92 -10.82
C ILE A 57 -27.88 8.69 -9.63
N ILE A 58 -27.21 9.81 -9.91
CA ILE A 58 -26.68 10.72 -8.91
C ILE A 58 -27.69 11.85 -8.72
N TRP A 59 -28.48 11.74 -7.65
CA TRP A 59 -29.56 12.70 -7.35
C TRP A 59 -29.03 14.04 -6.81
N ARG A 60 -28.01 14.00 -5.95
CA ARG A 60 -27.41 15.19 -5.34
C ARG A 60 -25.90 15.03 -5.21
N ASN A 61 -25.18 16.10 -5.51
CA ASN A 61 -23.73 16.20 -5.43
C ASN A 61 -23.28 16.71 -4.04
N ARG A 62 -23.80 16.10 -2.96
CA ARG A 62 -23.50 16.51 -1.57
C ARG A 62 -23.30 15.33 -0.63
N LYS A 63 -22.29 15.39 0.23
CA LYS A 63 -22.07 14.51 1.39
C LYS A 63 -22.36 15.32 2.66
N GLY A 64 -23.61 15.29 3.12
CA GLY A 64 -24.07 16.16 4.22
C GLY A 64 -24.20 17.61 3.77
N SER A 65 -23.47 18.54 4.41
CA SER A 65 -23.39 19.94 4.01
C SER A 65 -22.31 20.23 2.96
N ALA A 66 -21.33 19.33 2.78
CA ALA A 66 -20.23 19.49 1.84
C ALA A 66 -20.61 19.00 0.43
N LYS A 67 -19.97 19.56 -0.61
CA LYS A 67 -20.02 19.00 -1.97
C LYS A 67 -19.35 17.63 -1.98
N LEU A 68 -19.77 16.74 -2.88
CA LEU A 68 -19.05 15.48 -3.11
C LEU A 68 -17.65 15.80 -3.65
N ASP A 69 -16.63 15.09 -3.21
CA ASP A 69 -15.30 15.18 -3.82
C ASP A 69 -15.23 14.38 -5.13
N ASP A 70 -14.29 14.75 -6.01
CA ASP A 70 -14.09 14.13 -7.32
C ASP A 70 -13.72 12.63 -7.22
N PHE A 71 -13.01 12.23 -6.16
CA PHE A 71 -12.66 10.82 -5.94
C PHE A 71 -13.88 9.96 -5.65
N THR A 72 -14.75 10.41 -4.75
CA THR A 72 -16.02 9.79 -4.40
C THR A 72 -16.94 9.77 -5.63
N TYR A 73 -16.96 10.85 -6.41
CA TYR A 73 -17.70 10.93 -7.67
C TYR A 73 -17.23 9.84 -8.67
N LYS A 74 -15.91 9.77 -8.92
CA LYS A 74 -15.28 8.75 -9.79
C LYS A 74 -15.58 7.33 -9.31
N ASN A 75 -15.56 7.09 -8.00
CA ASN A 75 -15.92 5.80 -7.43
C ASN A 75 -17.40 5.44 -7.64
N ILE A 76 -18.32 6.41 -7.65
CA ILE A 76 -19.75 6.15 -7.94
C ILE A 76 -19.93 5.77 -9.40
N ILE A 77 -19.42 6.59 -10.33
CA ILE A 77 -19.60 6.36 -11.76
C ILE A 77 -18.92 5.07 -12.21
N GLY A 78 -17.82 4.68 -11.57
CA GLY A 78 -17.14 3.39 -11.79
C GLY A 78 -17.96 2.16 -11.40
N ARG A 79 -19.07 2.34 -10.66
CA ARG A 79 -20.04 1.25 -10.36
C ARG A 79 -21.04 1.04 -11.50
N GLY A 80 -21.08 1.96 -12.47
CA GLY A 80 -21.87 1.83 -13.68
C GLY A 80 -21.23 0.88 -14.68
N GLY A 81 -21.88 -0.24 -14.95
CA GLY A 81 -21.38 -1.28 -15.83
C GLY A 81 -20.46 -2.28 -15.13
N ARG A 82 -20.41 -3.50 -15.67
CA ARG A 82 -19.48 -4.55 -15.27
C ARG A 82 -19.32 -5.54 -16.41
N MET A 83 -18.07 -5.81 -16.79
CA MET A 83 -17.77 -6.83 -17.78
C MET A 83 -18.48 -8.14 -17.40
N PHE A 84 -19.14 -8.77 -18.37
CA PHE A 84 -19.93 -10.01 -18.21
C PHE A 84 -21.25 -9.91 -17.41
N LYS A 85 -21.69 -8.71 -17.00
CA LYS A 85 -23.03 -8.51 -16.39
C LYS A 85 -23.79 -7.37 -17.06
N HIS A 86 -23.18 -6.18 -17.13
CA HIS A 86 -23.73 -5.00 -17.79
C HIS A 86 -22.64 -4.40 -18.68
N PHE A 87 -22.63 -4.74 -19.96
CA PHE A 87 -21.55 -4.36 -20.89
C PHE A 87 -21.43 -2.84 -21.07
N ILE A 88 -22.56 -2.13 -20.97
CA ILE A 88 -22.63 -0.67 -21.00
C ILE A 88 -23.34 -0.20 -19.73
N GLY A 89 -22.66 0.64 -18.95
CA GLY A 89 -23.26 1.36 -17.82
C GLY A 89 -23.74 2.75 -18.24
N LYS A 90 -24.91 3.17 -17.75
CA LYS A 90 -25.46 4.52 -17.99
C LYS A 90 -25.43 5.32 -16.69
N ILE A 91 -24.84 6.50 -16.75
CA ILE A 91 -24.73 7.42 -15.62
C ILE A 91 -25.66 8.61 -15.86
N TYR A 92 -26.58 8.84 -14.94
CA TYR A 92 -27.51 9.96 -14.96
C TYR A 92 -27.18 10.91 -13.81
N ILE A 93 -26.85 12.16 -14.14
CA ILE A 93 -26.40 13.17 -13.19
C ILE A 93 -27.44 14.28 -13.17
N LEU A 94 -28.03 14.54 -12.00
CA LEU A 94 -29.11 15.53 -11.84
C LEU A 94 -28.65 16.86 -11.23
N GLU A 95 -27.40 16.95 -10.75
CA GLU A 95 -26.77 18.16 -10.22
C GLU A 95 -25.37 18.32 -10.83
N GLN A 96 -24.89 19.55 -11.00
CA GLN A 96 -23.58 19.80 -11.62
C GLN A 96 -22.48 18.93 -10.96
N PRO A 97 -21.65 18.22 -11.74
CA PRO A 97 -20.56 17.39 -11.20
C PRO A 97 -19.56 18.25 -10.42
N PRO A 98 -18.79 17.65 -9.47
CA PRO A 98 -17.76 18.40 -8.78
C PRO A 98 -16.67 18.85 -9.75
N GLU A 99 -15.95 19.91 -9.40
CA GLU A 99 -14.76 20.31 -10.17
C GLU A 99 -13.73 19.19 -10.14
N GLU A 100 -13.11 18.91 -11.28
CA GLU A 100 -12.06 17.90 -11.38
C GLU A 100 -10.90 18.29 -10.45
N GLY A 101 -10.69 17.48 -9.41
CA GLY A 101 -9.57 17.66 -8.50
C GLY A 101 -8.32 16.97 -9.05
N LEU A 102 -7.14 17.50 -8.71
CA LEU A 102 -5.89 16.75 -8.87
C LEU A 102 -6.01 15.45 -8.06
N THR A 103 -6.20 14.33 -8.75
CA THR A 103 -6.21 13.00 -8.11
C THR A 103 -4.77 12.60 -7.79
N GLN A 104 -4.11 13.36 -6.91
CA GLN A 104 -2.78 13.02 -6.45
C GLN A 104 -2.93 11.89 -5.43
N LEU A 105 -2.81 10.64 -5.90
CA LEU A 105 -2.51 9.54 -5.01
C LEU A 105 -1.16 9.84 -4.38
N SER A 106 -1.16 10.37 -3.16
CA SER A 106 0.04 10.42 -2.34
C SER A 106 0.43 8.99 -2.05
N ILE A 107 1.37 8.43 -2.80
CA ILE A 107 2.04 7.21 -2.41
C ILE A 107 2.96 7.64 -1.27
N PRO A 108 2.70 7.26 -0.01
CA PRO A 108 3.63 7.58 1.06
C PRO A 108 4.94 6.86 0.73
N PHE A 109 6.05 7.59 0.68
CA PHE A 109 7.37 6.97 0.62
C PHE A 109 7.65 6.36 1.99
N PRO A 110 7.80 5.02 2.10
CA PRO A 110 8.23 4.41 3.34
C PRO A 110 9.58 4.96 3.76
N ASP A 111 9.77 5.16 5.06
CA ASP A 111 11.03 5.65 5.60
C ASP A 111 12.22 4.74 5.26
N GLU A 112 11.95 3.44 5.07
CA GLU A 112 12.94 2.38 4.84
C GLU A 112 13.64 2.48 3.48
N ILE A 113 13.03 3.15 2.49
CA ILE A 113 13.60 3.34 1.16
C ILE A 113 14.20 4.73 0.97
N LEU A 114 14.08 5.62 1.98
CA LEU A 114 14.52 7.01 1.85
C LEU A 114 16.03 7.08 1.57
N GLY A 115 16.84 6.23 2.22
CA GLY A 115 18.30 6.23 2.07
C GLY A 115 18.79 6.05 0.62
N ASP A 116 17.97 5.44 -0.24
CA ASP A 116 18.30 5.14 -1.63
C ASP A 116 17.85 6.22 -2.61
N LEU A 117 17.07 7.20 -2.15
CA LEU A 117 16.52 8.22 -3.02
C LEU A 117 17.61 9.25 -3.39
N GLU A 118 17.67 9.56 -4.69
CA GLU A 118 18.37 10.74 -5.19
C GLU A 118 17.47 11.96 -5.04
N GLU A 119 17.86 12.91 -4.20
CA GLU A 119 17.10 14.14 -3.94
C GLU A 119 16.71 14.87 -5.24
N SER A 120 17.59 14.88 -6.25
CA SER A 120 17.36 15.49 -7.55
C SER A 120 16.28 14.81 -8.40
N LYS A 121 16.02 13.51 -8.21
CA LYS A 121 14.99 12.75 -8.94
C LYS A 121 13.60 12.88 -8.33
N TYR A 122 13.51 13.26 -7.05
CA TYR A 122 12.26 13.30 -6.28
C TYR A 122 11.94 14.70 -5.73
N ASP A 123 12.53 15.73 -6.32
CA ASP A 123 12.26 17.12 -5.95
C ASP A 123 10.77 17.46 -6.12
N GLY A 124 10.20 18.11 -5.11
CA GLY A 124 8.76 18.42 -5.04
C GLY A 124 7.82 17.26 -4.66
N LEU A 125 8.31 16.01 -4.53
CA LEU A 125 7.54 14.85 -4.07
C LEU A 125 7.78 14.50 -2.59
N LEU A 126 8.92 14.93 -2.04
CA LEU A 126 9.31 14.68 -0.66
C LEU A 126 8.86 15.82 0.26
N THR A 127 8.43 15.49 1.48
CA THR A 127 8.18 16.50 2.51
C THR A 127 9.49 17.09 3.02
N LYS A 128 9.44 18.28 3.64
CA LYS A 128 10.61 18.89 4.29
C LYS A 128 11.24 17.98 5.34
N GLU A 129 10.42 17.20 6.05
CA GLU A 129 10.88 16.23 7.05
C GLU A 129 11.60 15.06 6.40
N GLN A 130 11.07 14.52 5.29
CA GLN A 130 11.71 13.45 4.54
C GLN A 130 13.04 13.88 3.92
N VAL A 131 13.12 15.11 3.39
CA VAL A 131 14.37 15.68 2.88
C VAL A 131 15.41 15.82 4.00
N ALA A 132 15.00 16.30 5.18
CA ALA A 132 15.89 16.40 6.34
C ALA A 132 16.41 15.04 6.80
N LYS A 133 15.54 14.02 6.83
CA LYS A 133 15.89 12.64 7.20
C LYS A 133 16.84 12.01 6.19
N LEU A 134 16.59 12.22 4.89
CA LEU A 134 17.47 11.78 3.80
C LEU A 134 18.87 12.38 3.94
N LYS A 135 18.95 13.69 4.17
CA LYS A 135 20.21 14.38 4.34
C LYS A 135 21.00 13.84 5.54
N PHE A 136 20.34 13.69 6.68
CA PHE A 136 20.96 13.13 7.88
C PHE A 136 21.50 11.71 7.66
N TYR A 137 20.72 10.85 7.00
CA TYR A 137 21.16 9.50 6.66
C TYR A 137 22.37 9.49 5.73
N ASN A 138 22.37 10.30 4.67
CA ASN A 138 23.50 10.41 3.75
C ASN A 138 24.77 10.93 4.46
N ASP A 139 24.63 11.94 5.32
CA ASP A 139 25.75 12.50 6.08
C ASP A 139 26.36 11.46 7.04
N GLU A 140 25.52 10.72 7.78
CA GLU A 140 25.99 9.65 8.68
C GLU A 140 26.68 8.51 7.92
N MET A 141 26.12 8.08 6.78
CA MET A 141 26.73 7.02 5.97
C MET A 141 28.05 7.44 5.34
N ALA A 142 28.15 8.70 4.89
CA ALA A 142 29.38 9.28 4.38
C ALA A 142 30.46 9.40 5.47
N GLU A 143 30.09 9.64 6.72
CA GLU A 143 31.02 9.65 7.87
C GLU A 143 31.48 8.22 8.23
N LEU A 144 30.57 7.23 8.20
CA LEU A 144 30.87 5.85 8.59
C LEU A 144 31.73 5.09 7.58
N VAL A 145 31.42 5.21 6.29
CA VAL A 145 32.05 4.41 5.20
C VAL A 145 33.05 5.26 4.39
N GLY A 146 32.99 6.58 4.53
CA GLY A 146 33.78 7.53 3.76
C GLY A 146 32.99 8.04 2.55
N ALA A 147 32.93 9.37 2.39
CA ALA A 147 32.12 10.05 1.38
C ALA A 147 32.34 9.52 -0.05
N LYS A 148 33.59 9.24 -0.42
CA LYS A 148 33.93 8.75 -1.77
C LYS A 148 33.38 7.33 -2.02
N VAL A 149 33.53 6.43 -1.05
CA VAL A 149 33.06 5.05 -1.16
C VAL A 149 31.54 5.01 -1.14
N TYR A 150 30.91 5.83 -0.30
CA TYR A 150 29.46 5.91 -0.24
C TYR A 150 28.84 6.41 -1.56
N GLU A 151 29.42 7.44 -2.18
CA GLU A 151 29.00 7.92 -3.51
C GLU A 151 29.19 6.86 -4.61
N GLU A 152 30.30 6.12 -4.59
CA GLU A 152 30.52 4.98 -5.50
C GLU A 152 29.44 3.91 -5.33
N LEU A 153 29.17 3.48 -4.10
CA LEU A 153 28.13 2.47 -3.79
C LEU A 153 26.71 2.93 -4.20
N LYS A 154 26.42 4.22 -4.04
CA LYS A 154 25.16 4.82 -4.46
C LYS A 154 25.03 4.83 -5.98
N SER A 155 26.10 5.17 -6.70
CA SER A 155 26.13 5.17 -8.17
C SER A 155 25.95 3.78 -8.77
N GLU A 156 26.46 2.74 -8.11
CA GLU A 156 26.30 1.34 -8.52
C GLU A 156 24.92 0.75 -8.17
N SER A 157 24.03 1.54 -7.56
CA SER A 157 22.65 1.12 -7.27
C SER A 157 22.53 -0.11 -6.36
N ILE A 158 23.55 -0.39 -5.54
CA ILE A 158 23.64 -1.60 -4.70
C ILE A 158 22.55 -1.64 -3.62
N PHE A 159 22.05 -0.48 -3.21
CA PHE A 159 21.14 -0.38 -2.08
C PHE A 159 19.64 -0.53 -2.45
N GLN A 160 19.27 -0.46 -3.74
CA GLN A 160 17.90 -0.28 -4.27
C GLN A 160 16.80 -1.25 -3.79
N SER A 161 17.13 -2.31 -3.05
CA SER A 161 16.19 -3.31 -2.54
C SER A 161 16.27 -3.52 -1.03
N SER A 162 17.01 -2.68 -0.31
CA SER A 162 17.44 -2.98 1.05
C SER A 162 16.87 -2.02 2.08
N ASN A 163 16.53 -2.55 3.25
CA ASN A 163 16.10 -1.75 4.40
C ASN A 163 17.24 -0.80 4.81
N SER A 164 17.01 0.52 4.77
CA SER A 164 18.02 1.54 5.12
C SER A 164 18.59 1.36 6.53
N ASP A 165 17.77 0.92 7.49
CA ASP A 165 18.22 0.68 8.87
C ASP A 165 19.17 -0.53 8.94
N LEU A 166 18.93 -1.56 8.13
CA LEU A 166 19.80 -2.73 8.04
C LEU A 166 21.15 -2.36 7.41
N ILE A 167 21.15 -1.58 6.33
CA ILE A 167 22.40 -1.10 5.70
C ILE A 167 23.20 -0.28 6.70
N LYS A 168 22.56 0.63 7.42
CA LYS A 168 23.21 1.43 8.46
C LYS A 168 23.77 0.58 9.59
N ALA A 169 23.03 -0.44 10.05
CA ALA A 169 23.50 -1.37 11.07
C ALA A 169 24.74 -2.16 10.61
N ILE A 170 24.75 -2.62 9.35
CA ILE A 170 25.90 -3.31 8.75
C ILE A 170 27.10 -2.37 8.66
N ALA A 171 26.91 -1.14 8.18
CA ALA A 171 27.97 -0.14 8.11
C ALA A 171 28.58 0.15 9.48
N ILE A 172 27.74 0.35 10.50
CA ILE A 172 28.20 0.54 11.89
C ILE A 172 29.02 -0.67 12.38
N ASP A 173 28.55 -1.90 12.14
CA ASP A 173 29.23 -3.10 12.62
C ASP A 173 30.57 -3.34 11.92
N LEU A 174 30.64 -3.06 10.60
CA LEU A 174 31.88 -3.10 9.83
C LEU A 174 32.90 -2.09 10.34
N THR A 175 32.46 -0.85 10.63
CA THR A 175 33.36 0.22 11.11
C THR A 175 33.81 -0.01 12.56
N LYS A 176 32.95 -0.55 13.43
CA LYS A 176 33.28 -0.77 14.85
C LYS A 176 34.07 -2.05 15.13
N ASN A 177 33.83 -3.12 14.37
CA ASN A 177 34.40 -4.44 14.60
C ASN A 177 35.19 -4.95 13.38
N PRO A 178 36.19 -4.21 12.87
CA PRO A 178 36.90 -4.57 11.63
C PRO A 178 37.57 -5.95 11.75
N ASP A 179 38.12 -6.28 12.92
CA ASP A 179 38.81 -7.57 13.15
C ASP A 179 37.89 -8.78 13.01
N GLU A 180 36.62 -8.61 13.34
CA GLU A 180 35.64 -9.68 13.19
C GLU A 180 35.18 -9.85 11.74
N TRP A 181 35.32 -8.82 10.91
CA TRP A 181 35.00 -8.85 9.49
C TRP A 181 36.22 -9.15 8.60
N ASN A 182 37.42 -9.18 9.19
CA ASN A 182 38.63 -9.64 8.53
C ASN A 182 38.45 -11.09 8.06
N GLY A 183 38.38 -11.28 6.74
CA GLY A 183 38.21 -12.59 6.13
C GLY A 183 36.99 -12.73 5.23
N LEU A 184 36.19 -11.70 4.97
CA LEU A 184 35.08 -11.77 3.98
C LEU A 184 35.50 -12.41 2.64
N TYR A 185 36.75 -12.21 2.23
CA TYR A 185 37.36 -12.88 1.08
C TYR A 185 37.29 -14.42 1.12
N TYR A 186 37.33 -15.06 2.29
CA TYR A 186 37.23 -16.51 2.44
C TYR A 186 35.93 -17.07 1.88
N LEU A 187 34.85 -16.28 1.84
CA LEU A 187 33.58 -16.68 1.22
C LEU A 187 33.69 -16.90 -0.30
N ASN A 188 34.75 -16.39 -0.93
CA ASN A 188 35.04 -16.60 -2.35
C ASN A 188 36.03 -17.76 -2.59
N GLU A 189 36.54 -18.42 -1.54
CA GLU A 189 37.43 -19.58 -1.68
C GLU A 189 36.64 -20.89 -1.84
N PHE A 190 37.16 -21.83 -2.63
CA PHE A 190 36.60 -23.19 -2.77
C PHE A 190 36.86 -24.11 -1.56
N LYS A 191 36.99 -23.53 -0.36
CA LYS A 191 37.26 -24.22 0.92
C LYS A 191 36.18 -23.88 1.95
N PRO A 192 35.06 -24.63 1.94
CA PRO A 192 33.91 -24.34 2.80
C PRO A 192 34.22 -24.33 4.30
N GLU A 193 35.27 -25.05 4.74
CA GLU A 193 35.76 -25.03 6.12
C GLU A 193 36.14 -23.64 6.64
N ASN A 194 36.47 -22.71 5.76
CA ASN A 194 36.84 -21.34 6.11
C ASN A 194 35.62 -20.39 6.20
N TRP A 195 34.44 -20.85 5.79
CA TRP A 195 33.25 -19.99 5.69
C TRP A 195 32.51 -19.83 7.01
N ASP A 196 32.63 -20.82 7.91
CA ASP A 196 31.76 -21.03 9.07
C ASP A 196 31.53 -19.76 9.91
N ARG A 197 32.62 -19.15 10.39
CA ARG A 197 32.58 -17.93 11.22
C ARG A 197 31.87 -16.76 10.55
N LEU A 198 32.12 -16.54 9.26
CA LEU A 198 31.60 -15.40 8.51
C LEU A 198 30.16 -15.64 8.06
N LEU A 199 29.84 -16.87 7.67
CA LEU A 199 28.49 -17.27 7.32
C LEU A 199 27.54 -17.09 8.51
N TYR A 200 27.91 -17.55 9.71
CA TYR A 200 27.12 -17.34 10.91
C TYR A 200 26.98 -15.86 11.28
N LYS A 201 27.99 -15.04 10.99
CA LYS A 201 27.92 -13.59 11.22
C LYS A 201 26.96 -12.91 10.24
N VAL A 202 27.05 -13.23 8.95
CA VAL A 202 26.14 -12.70 7.91
C VAL A 202 24.69 -13.11 8.17
N ILE A 203 24.44 -14.38 8.54
CA ILE A 203 23.09 -14.86 8.86
C ILE A 203 22.49 -14.10 10.05
N LYS A 204 23.31 -13.73 11.04
CA LYS A 204 22.88 -12.97 12.23
C LYS A 204 22.60 -11.49 11.97
N LEU A 205 22.98 -10.95 10.81
CA LEU A 205 22.67 -9.56 10.45
C LEU A 205 21.17 -9.32 10.28
N GLN A 206 20.40 -10.35 9.91
CA GLN A 206 18.94 -10.27 9.80
C GLN A 206 18.27 -11.49 10.43
N PRO A 207 18.16 -11.54 11.77
CA PRO A 207 17.52 -12.64 12.47
C PRO A 207 16.03 -12.69 12.10
N GLY A 208 15.56 -13.81 11.53
CA GLY A 208 14.14 -14.07 11.28
C GLY A 208 13.67 -14.03 9.81
N ASN A 209 14.51 -13.64 8.85
CA ASN A 209 14.19 -13.73 7.41
C ASN A 209 14.73 -14.99 6.73
N TRP A 210 15.58 -15.75 7.43
CA TRP A 210 16.09 -17.03 6.97
C TRP A 210 15.16 -18.09 7.56
N ASP A 211 14.35 -18.71 6.70
CA ASP A 211 13.24 -19.61 7.04
C ASP A 211 13.72 -20.98 7.60
N CYS A 212 14.62 -20.95 8.59
CA CYS A 212 15.21 -22.12 9.23
C CYS A 212 15.02 -22.01 10.74
N SER A 213 13.83 -22.40 11.20
CA SER A 213 13.65 -22.78 12.60
C SER A 213 14.41 -24.09 12.86
N TYR A 214 15.54 -24.00 13.56
CA TYR A 214 16.25 -25.19 14.05
C TYR A 214 15.32 -25.96 15.01
N LYS A 215 14.74 -27.08 14.54
CA LYS A 215 14.09 -28.06 15.41
C LYS A 215 15.13 -29.12 15.77
N PRO A 216 15.53 -29.27 17.05
CA PRO A 216 16.33 -30.41 17.46
C PRO A 216 15.53 -31.69 17.22
N LEU A 217 16.13 -32.64 16.49
CA LEU A 217 15.65 -34.02 16.34
C LEU A 217 15.79 -34.74 17.68
N SER A 218 14.86 -34.46 18.58
CA SER A 218 14.61 -35.28 19.76
C SER A 218 13.10 -35.31 19.98
N ASN A 219 12.44 -36.19 19.23
CA ASN A 219 11.29 -37.01 19.61
C ASN A 219 10.64 -37.55 18.33
N LEU A 220 11.22 -38.64 17.83
CA LEU A 220 10.51 -39.69 17.09
C LEU A 220 10.49 -40.92 17.99
#